data_AF-A0A0W7TH69-F1
#
_entry.id   AF-A0A0W7TH69-F1
#
_cell.length_a   1.000
_cell.length_b   1.000
_cell.length_c   1.000
_cell.angle_alpha   90.00
_cell.angle_beta   90.00
_cell.angle_gamma   90.00
#
_symmetry.space_group_name_H-M   'P 1'
#
loop_
_entity.id
_entity.type
_entity.pdbx_description
1 polymer ?
#
loop_
_entity_poly.entity_id
_entity_poly.type
_entity_poly.pdbx_seq_one_letter_code
_entity_poly.pdbx_strand_id
1 'polypeptide(L)' 'MTSRDFDFIDLFAGIGGTRRAFELAGGGCVFASEKDEAACKVYEKISGWNLTETSPKSIPAMYQTMMFW' A
#
# COMPACT_ATOMS: atom_id res chain seq x y z
N MET A 1 10.56 -16.23 11.25
CA MET A 1 9.62 -15.49 10.37
C MET A 1 8.36 -15.28 11.18
N THR A 2 7.99 -14.04 11.49
CA THR A 2 6.72 -13.75 12.17
C THR A 2 5.58 -14.15 11.23
N SER A 3 4.73 -15.08 11.66
CA SER A 3 3.49 -15.42 10.97
C SER A 3 2.66 -14.14 10.84
N ARG A 4 2.26 -13.77 9.62
CA ARG A 4 1.27 -12.70 9.40
C ARG A 4 -0.12 -13.32 9.54
N ASP A 5 -1.03 -12.63 10.20
CA ASP A 5 -2.39 -13.13 10.46
C ASP A 5 -3.32 -12.93 9.28
N PHE A 6 -3.08 -11.89 8.48
CA PHE A 6 -3.78 -11.61 7.24
C PHE A 6 -2.90 -10.79 6.29
N ASP A 7 -3.23 -10.82 5.00
CA ASP A 7 -2.64 -9.93 4.00
C ASP A 7 -3.68 -8.90 3.55
N PHE A 8 -3.24 -7.70 3.18
CA PHE A 8 -4.11 -6.62 2.74
C PHE A 8 -3.51 -5.78 1.62
N ILE A 9 -4.40 -5.01 0.97
CA ILE A 9 -4.08 -4.04 -0.06
C ILE A 9 -4.55 -2.66 0.40
N ASP A 10 -3.69 -1.64 0.27
CA ASP A 10 -3.97 -0.25 0.65
C ASP A 10 -4.10 0.64 -0.60
N LEU A 11 -5.30 0.74 -1.19
CA LEU A 11 -5.52 1.41 -2.49
C LEU A 11 -5.57 2.95 -2.42
N PHE A 12 -5.70 3.50 -1.22
CA PHE A 12 -5.72 4.95 -0.95
C PHE A 12 -4.76 5.23 0.21
N ALA A 13 -3.50 4.85 -0.01
CA ALA A 13 -2.52 4.66 1.04
C ALA A 13 -2.14 5.97 1.75
N GLY A 14 -2.40 7.13 1.10
CA GLY A 14 -2.06 8.44 1.61
C GLY A 14 -0.59 8.50 2.01
N ILE A 15 -0.33 8.79 3.29
CA ILE A 15 1.02 8.80 3.88
C ILE A 15 1.37 7.54 4.68
N GLY A 16 0.52 6.50 4.66
CA GLY A 16 0.81 5.19 5.26
C GLY A 16 0.24 4.91 6.64
N GLY A 17 -0.77 5.68 7.08
CA GLY A 17 -1.44 5.47 8.37
C GLY A 17 -2.14 4.11 8.47
N THR A 18 -2.94 3.76 7.45
CA THR A 18 -3.69 2.49 7.39
C THR A 18 -2.74 1.30 7.41
N ARG A 19 -1.73 1.31 6.53
CA ARG A 19 -0.69 0.29 6.54
C ARG A 19 -0.08 0.09 7.93
N ARG A 20 0.34 1.18 8.58
CA ARG A 20 1.00 1.09 9.89
C ARG A 20 0.07 0.48 10.94
N ALA A 21 -1.20 0.86 10.95
CA ALA A 21 -2.19 0.30 11.86
C ALA A 21 -2.38 -1.21 11.63
N PHE A 22 -2.46 -1.65 10.38
CA PHE A 22 -2.66 -3.07 10.07
C PHE A 22 -1.40 -3.91 10.32
N GLU A 23 -0.20 -3.38 10.05
CA GLU A 23 1.05 -4.05 10.43
C GLU A 23 1.14 -4.26 11.95
N LEU A 24 0.71 -3.27 12.76
CA LEU A 24 0.63 -3.41 14.22
C LEU A 24 -0.41 -4.45 14.66
N ALA A 25 -1.44 -4.68 13.85
CA ALA A 25 -2.48 -5.68 14.08
C ALA A 25 -2.15 -7.08 13.49
N GLY A 26 -0.92 -7.31 13.00
CA GLY A 26 -0.50 -8.60 12.44
C GLY A 26 -0.67 -8.74 10.92
N GLY A 27 -1.04 -7.67 10.23
CA GLY A 27 -1.29 -7.64 8.79
C GLY A 27 -0.02 -7.48 7.93
N GLY A 28 -0.02 -8.11 6.76
CA GLY A 28 0.98 -7.91 5.71
C GLY A 28 0.45 -7.06 4.56
N CYS A 29 1.06 -5.89 4.34
CA CYS A 29 0.76 -5.08 3.15
C CYS A 29 1.40 -5.73 1.92
N VAL A 30 0.59 -6.23 0.99
CA VAL A 30 1.09 -6.85 -0.26
C VAL A 30 1.02 -5.91 -1.46
N PHE A 31 0.24 -4.85 -1.36
CA PHE A 31 0.22 -3.75 -2.33
C PHE A 31 -0.29 -2.47 -1.67
N ALA A 32 0.23 -1.33 -2.11
CA ALA A 32 -0.27 -0.02 -1.76
C ALA A 32 -0.28 0.89 -2.99
N SER A 33 -1.24 1.79 -3.09
CA SER A 33 -1.36 2.79 -4.13
C SER A 33 -1.81 4.13 -3.56
N GLU A 34 -1.28 5.20 -4.13
CA GLU A 34 -1.72 6.55 -3.86
C GLU A 34 -1.59 7.38 -5.15
N LYS A 35 -2.54 8.29 -5.40
CA LYS A 35 -2.60 9.14 -6.59
C LYS A 35 -1.93 10.49 -6.35
N ASP A 36 -1.99 11.00 -5.13
CA ASP A 36 -1.37 12.28 -4.76
C ASP A 36 0.16 12.14 -4.66
N GLU A 37 0.89 12.83 -5.53
CA GLU A 37 2.35 12.76 -5.58
C GLU A 37 3.03 13.26 -4.30
N ALA A 38 2.43 14.22 -3.60
CA ALA A 38 3.00 14.73 -2.36
C ALA A 38 2.86 13.68 -1.24
N ALA A 39 1.72 13.01 -1.16
CA ALA A 39 1.48 11.89 -0.26
C ALA A 39 2.43 10.72 -0.58
N CYS A 40 2.61 10.36 -1.86
CA CYS A 40 3.58 9.34 -2.28
C CYS A 40 5.01 9.63 -1.79
N LYS A 41 5.49 10.88 -1.94
CA LYS A 41 6.82 11.29 -1.45
C LYS A 41 6.96 11.18 0.05
N VAL A 42 5.92 11.55 0.79
CA VAL A 42 5.90 11.43 2.27
C VAL A 42 5.85 9.97 2.69
N TYR A 43 5.01 9.16 2.04
CA TYR A 43 4.91 7.72 2.25
C TYR A 43 6.26 7.06 2.05
N GLU A 44 6.92 7.29 0.92
CA GLU A 44 8.24 6.77 0.61
C GLU A 44 9.28 7.17 1.67
N LYS A 45 9.26 8.44 2.10
CA LYS A 45 10.17 8.93 3.15
C LYS A 45 9.96 8.25 4.50
N ILE A 46 8.72 7.94 4.87
CA ILE A 46 8.37 7.34 6.16
C ILE A 46 8.56 5.82 6.14
N SER A 47 8.10 5.15 5.09
CA SER A 47 8.02 3.69 5.01
C SER A 47 9.13 3.04 4.17
N GLY A 48 9.85 3.83 3.35
CA GLY A 48 10.82 3.33 2.38
C GLY A 48 10.20 2.65 1.15
N TRP A 49 8.89 2.77 0.93
CA TRP A 49 8.22 2.15 -0.23
C TRP A 49 7.93 3.20 -1.30
N ASN A 50 8.47 2.98 -2.49
CA ASN A 50 8.16 3.80 -3.65
C ASN A 50 6.83 3.35 -4.28
N LEU A 51 5.75 4.10 -4.01
CA LEU A 51 4.40 3.83 -4.52
C LEU A 51 4.23 4.19 -6.02
N THR A 52 5.18 4.89 -6.62
CA THR A 52 5.14 5.21 -8.06
C THR A 52 5.64 4.04 -8.92
N GLU A 53 6.41 3.13 -8.32
CA GLU A 53 7.02 1.98 -9.00
C GLU A 53 6.43 0.63 -8.57
N THR A 54 5.41 0.61 -7.71
CA THR A 54 4.81 -0.64 -7.24
C THR A 54 4.13 -1.38 -8.40
N SER A 55 4.89 -2.26 -9.04
CA SER A 55 4.37 -3.23 -9.99
C SER A 55 3.35 -4.11 -9.26
N PRO A 56 2.13 -4.30 -9.80
CA PRO A 56 1.12 -5.14 -9.20
C PRO A 56 1.56 -6.60 -9.36
N LYS A 57 2.42 -7.10 -8.48
CA LYS A 57 2.90 -8.49 -8.57
C LYS A 57 1.80 -9.53 -8.27
N SER A 58 0.58 -9.11 -7.90
CA SER A 58 -0.53 -10.03 -7.63
C SER A 58 -1.89 -9.36 -7.50
N ILE A 59 -2.14 -8.19 -8.10
CA ILE A 59 -3.47 -7.58 -8.03
C ILE A 59 -4.30 -8.01 -9.24
N PRO A 60 -5.48 -8.60 -9.03
CA PRO A 60 -6.44 -8.80 -10.12
C PRO A 60 -6.69 -7.48 -10.86
N ALA A 61 -6.67 -7.52 -12.20
CA ALA A 61 -6.83 -6.34 -13.06
C ALA A 61 -8.06 -5.47 -12.71
N MET A 62 -9.07 -6.03 -12.05
CA MET A 62 -10.26 -5.32 -11.58
C MET A 62 -9.98 -4.18 -10.58
N TYR A 63 -8.89 -4.23 -9.83
CA TYR A 63 -8.55 -3.14 -8.90
C TYR A 63 -7.70 -2.05 -9.56
N GLN A 64 -7.08 -2.33 -10.72
CA GLN A 64 -6.37 -1.30 -11.48
C GLN A 64 -7.33 -0.23 -12.00
N THR A 65 -8.55 -0.61 -12.39
CA THR A 65 -9.57 0.34 -12.88
C THR A 65 -10.17 1.19 -11.76
N MET A 66 -10.11 0.74 -10.50
CA MET A 66 -10.55 1.53 -9.34
C MET A 66 -9.57 2.65 -8.97
N MET A 67 -8.32 2.57 -9.44
CA MET A 67 -7.27 3.56 -9.18
C MET A 67 -7.35 4.81 -10.10
N PHE A 68 -8.21 4.78 -11.13
CA PHE A 68 -8.30 5.84 -12.15
C PHE A 68 -9.51 6.78 -12.04
N TRP A 69 -10.27 6.72 -10.94
CA TRP A 69 -11.31 7.71 -10.65
C TRP A 69 -10.74 8.92 -9.87
#